data_AF-A0A7S1FX97-F1
#
_entry.id   AF-A0A7S1FX97-F1
#
_cell.length_a   1.000
_cell.length_b   1.000
_cell.length_c   1.000
_cell.angle_alpha   90.00
_cell.angle_beta   90.00
_cell.angle_gamma   90.00
#
_symmetry.space_group_name_H-M   'P 1'
#
loop_
_entity.id
_entity.type
_entity.pdbx_description
1 polymer ?
#
loop_
_entity_poly.entity_id
_entity_poly.type
_entity_poly.pdbx_seq_one_letter_code
_entity_poly.pdbx_strand_id
1 'polypeptide(L)'
;MFNNRTLISSFASVATLLVFNKPWTIYGDAISDDWRLDGPIKMTSPCMIKVKVTMLEGGGSRNSLACEMSPEDGGRTVPIQGNARRSAGDDIVSGVSTLFSPEALLYPDRLLIPEEASVEMGELVRAQNASVEGDMKILIVRVVARDVAVSFTEEELSDGIFGTFGDSVNLKSQYDSCSYGKVNVIPVADQIEPKVTNGVVTMNIDMKVNGADSSTVEFAVKDKYYDMGFSQPDVGGYVVFCIPSGTTFGGDYWIGYAYINSWESFYNDDWCTYVSIQMHEVGHNINLDHSGQGGDEYNDGSGVMGYSYAEDDTPVMCFTAPKYWQVGWYDDRIATLSTAWKGEIVGIAEYDLSEEGQYVAVRIKGSTVGARRDYFISFNRMKDGTCISDTRESPNKVLIHSREPGTGVALSELVAAKKSR
;
A
#
# COMPACT_ATOMS: atom_id res chain seq x y z
N MET A 1 46.35 -39.14 -42.83
CA MET A 1 45.01 -39.27 -42.24
C MET A 1 44.91 -38.22 -41.14
N PHE A 2 43.87 -37.38 -41.25
CA PHE A 2 43.33 -36.33 -40.35
C PHE A 2 43.99 -36.06 -38.98
N ASN A 3 43.98 -34.87 -38.36
CA ASN A 3 43.87 -33.44 -38.67
C ASN A 3 43.89 -32.76 -37.28
N ASN A 4 44.50 -31.57 -37.15
CA ASN A 4 44.24 -30.47 -36.19
C ASN A 4 43.74 -30.75 -34.74
N ARG A 5 44.49 -30.36 -33.69
CA ARG A 5 44.58 -29.00 -33.08
C ARG A 5 43.34 -28.57 -32.27
N THR A 6 43.65 -28.09 -31.06
CA THR A 6 42.98 -27.05 -30.25
C THR A 6 42.08 -27.55 -29.12
N LEU A 7 42.61 -27.38 -27.90
CA LEU A 7 41.86 -27.19 -26.66
C LEU A 7 40.85 -26.05 -26.86
N ILE A 8 39.56 -26.37 -26.77
CA ILE A 8 38.49 -25.38 -26.68
C ILE A 8 37.94 -25.44 -25.26
N SER A 9 38.25 -24.39 -24.50
CA SER A 9 37.48 -23.95 -23.35
C SER A 9 36.05 -23.68 -23.80
N SER A 10 35.07 -24.37 -23.23
CA SER A 10 33.68 -23.93 -23.28
C SER A 10 33.22 -23.54 -21.88
N PHE A 11 33.20 -22.23 -21.64
CA PHE A 11 32.30 -21.63 -20.68
C PHE A 11 30.89 -21.77 -21.27
N ALA A 12 30.08 -22.67 -20.71
CA ALA A 12 28.64 -22.63 -20.88
C ALA A 12 28.06 -21.95 -19.64
N SER A 13 27.50 -20.78 -19.89
CA SER A 13 26.79 -19.91 -18.95
C SER A 13 25.73 -20.70 -18.19
N VAL A 14 25.89 -20.80 -16.86
CA VAL A 14 24.79 -21.10 -15.96
C VAL A 14 23.97 -19.82 -15.90
N ALA A 15 22.89 -19.77 -16.67
CA ALA A 15 21.85 -18.77 -16.49
C ALA A 15 21.15 -19.09 -15.16
N THR A 16 21.65 -18.52 -14.08
CA THR A 16 20.94 -18.48 -12.81
C THR A 16 19.73 -17.57 -13.02
N LEU A 17 18.61 -18.17 -13.38
CA LEU A 17 17.29 -17.54 -13.32
C LEU A 17 16.97 -17.36 -11.83
N LEU A 18 17.41 -16.25 -11.24
CA LEU A 18 16.96 -15.80 -9.92
C LEU A 18 15.51 -15.31 -10.09
N VAL A 19 14.58 -16.25 -10.05
CA VAL A 19 13.17 -15.97 -9.77
C VAL A 19 13.08 -15.78 -8.27
N PHE A 20 12.86 -14.54 -7.83
CA PHE A 20 12.61 -14.20 -6.44
C PHE A 20 11.19 -14.64 -6.05
N ASN A 21 11.01 -15.92 -5.72
CA ASN A 21 9.80 -16.42 -5.08
C ASN A 21 10.05 -16.51 -3.57
N LYS A 22 9.63 -15.49 -2.81
CA LYS A 22 9.29 -15.69 -1.39
C LYS A 22 7.89 -16.32 -1.31
N PRO A 23 7.65 -17.28 -0.40
CA PRO A 23 6.38 -18.02 -0.35
C PRO A 23 5.25 -17.11 0.16
N TRP A 24 4.12 -17.19 -0.53
CA TRP A 24 2.88 -16.52 -0.15
C TRP A 24 2.11 -17.50 0.73
N THR A 25 1.69 -17.06 1.91
CA THR A 25 0.95 -17.93 2.83
C THR A 25 -0.50 -18.00 2.39
N ILE A 26 -0.91 -19.17 1.91
CA ILE A 26 -2.32 -19.53 1.75
C ILE A 26 -2.82 -19.91 3.16
N TYR A 27 -3.76 -19.15 3.71
CA TYR A 27 -4.42 -19.57 4.95
C TYR A 27 -5.37 -20.74 4.65
N GLY A 28 -5.01 -21.91 5.15
CA GLY A 28 -5.99 -22.87 5.65
C GLY A 28 -6.02 -22.70 7.17
N ASP A 29 -7.17 -22.32 7.73
CA ASP A 29 -7.76 -22.95 8.92
C ASP A 29 -9.10 -22.29 9.28
N ALA A 30 -9.93 -23.09 9.95
CA ALA A 30 -11.39 -23.00 10.00
C ALA A 30 -11.96 -21.72 10.66
N ILE A 31 -12.81 -21.02 9.91
CA ILE A 31 -13.74 -20.01 10.45
C ILE A 31 -14.99 -20.75 10.94
N SER A 32 -15.37 -20.55 12.21
CA SER A 32 -16.49 -21.23 12.88
C SER A 32 -17.82 -21.04 12.14
N ASP A 33 -18.54 -22.13 11.90
CA ASP A 33 -19.75 -22.25 11.07
C ASP A 33 -21.05 -21.60 11.62
N ASP A 34 -20.99 -20.69 12.60
CA ASP A 34 -22.15 -20.34 13.43
C ASP A 34 -23.05 -19.18 12.90
N TRP A 35 -22.96 -18.81 11.61
CA TRP A 35 -23.76 -17.68 11.07
C TRP A 35 -24.40 -17.90 9.69
N ARG A 36 -24.41 -19.13 9.14
CA ARG A 36 -24.84 -19.40 7.76
C ARG A 36 -26.26 -19.98 7.66
N LEU A 37 -27.25 -19.12 7.39
CA LEU A 37 -28.60 -19.58 7.02
C LEU A 37 -28.81 -19.74 5.51
N ASP A 38 -27.93 -19.17 4.68
CA ASP A 38 -27.93 -19.40 3.23
C ASP A 38 -26.58 -20.00 2.81
N GLY A 39 -26.62 -21.11 2.08
CA GLY A 39 -25.41 -21.77 1.57
C GLY A 39 -24.60 -20.89 0.61
N PRO A 40 -23.38 -21.29 0.22
CA PRO A 40 -22.58 -20.50 -0.71
C PRO A 40 -23.31 -20.33 -2.04
N ILE A 41 -23.26 -19.12 -2.60
CA ILE A 41 -23.78 -18.84 -3.94
C ILE A 41 -22.66 -18.98 -4.98
N LYS A 42 -23.04 -19.09 -6.25
CA LYS A 42 -22.10 -19.10 -7.36
C LYS A 42 -21.77 -17.67 -7.76
N MET A 43 -20.51 -17.44 -8.09
CA MET A 43 -20.06 -16.21 -8.72
C MET A 43 -20.76 -16.06 -10.07
N THR A 44 -21.40 -14.93 -10.31
CA THR A 44 -22.17 -14.68 -11.53
C THR A 44 -21.47 -13.73 -12.50
N SER A 45 -20.56 -12.89 -11.99
CA SER A 45 -19.82 -11.91 -12.79
C SER A 45 -18.35 -11.84 -12.36
N PRO A 46 -17.43 -11.35 -13.23
CA PRO A 46 -16.04 -11.12 -12.85
C PRO A 46 -15.92 -10.20 -11.64
N CYS A 47 -15.02 -10.54 -10.72
CA CYS A 47 -14.64 -9.70 -9.59
C CYS A 47 -13.28 -9.05 -9.85
N MET A 48 -13.04 -7.89 -9.26
CA MET A 48 -11.77 -7.18 -9.38
C MET A 48 -10.79 -7.67 -8.32
N ILE A 49 -9.62 -8.12 -8.74
CA ILE A 49 -8.60 -8.63 -7.83
C ILE A 49 -7.94 -7.46 -7.10
N LYS A 50 -7.81 -7.61 -5.78
CA LYS A 50 -7.10 -6.68 -4.91
C LYS A 50 -5.94 -7.43 -4.23
N VAL A 51 -4.78 -6.79 -4.20
CA VAL A 51 -3.64 -7.23 -3.43
C VAL A 51 -3.71 -6.55 -2.07
N LYS A 52 -3.90 -7.35 -1.02
CA LYS A 52 -3.82 -6.93 0.38
C LYS A 52 -2.38 -7.07 0.85
N VAL A 53 -1.84 -6.02 1.43
CA VAL A 53 -0.50 -5.98 2.01
C VAL A 53 -0.65 -5.80 3.51
N THR A 54 -0.07 -6.70 4.31
CA THR A 54 -0.18 -6.64 5.78
C THR A 54 1.17 -6.59 6.44
N MET A 55 1.40 -5.56 7.25
CA MET A 55 2.59 -5.39 8.07
C MET A 55 2.43 -6.11 9.43
N LEU A 56 3.43 -6.92 9.78
CA LEU A 56 3.48 -7.67 11.03
C LEU A 56 4.39 -6.97 12.04
N GLU A 57 4.05 -7.14 13.33
CA GLU A 57 4.91 -6.68 14.41
C GLU A 57 6.27 -7.43 14.35
N GLY A 58 7.38 -6.69 14.38
CA GLY A 58 8.73 -7.26 14.29
C GLY A 58 9.40 -7.21 12.90
N GLY A 59 8.77 -6.57 11.90
CA GLY A 59 9.44 -6.19 10.65
C GLY A 59 9.32 -7.18 9.49
N GLY A 60 8.12 -7.74 9.27
CA GLY A 60 7.84 -8.59 8.11
C GLY A 60 6.45 -8.34 7.52
N SER A 61 6.11 -9.03 6.43
CA SER A 61 4.78 -8.91 5.83
C SER A 61 4.24 -10.16 5.18
N ARG A 62 2.94 -10.07 4.90
CA ARG A 62 2.22 -11.06 4.15
C ARG A 62 1.35 -10.34 3.12
N ASN A 63 1.50 -10.77 1.88
CA ASN A 63 0.59 -10.36 0.83
C ASN A 63 -0.47 -11.46 0.63
N SER A 64 -1.71 -11.05 0.39
CA SER A 64 -2.82 -11.95 0.11
C SER A 64 -3.72 -11.37 -0.97
N LEU A 65 -4.55 -12.21 -1.58
CA LEU A 65 -5.48 -11.79 -2.63
C LEU A 65 -6.90 -11.70 -2.06
N ALA A 66 -7.62 -10.67 -2.47
CA ALA A 66 -9.05 -10.53 -2.27
C ALA A 66 -9.73 -10.19 -3.59
N CYS A 67 -11.05 -10.34 -3.63
CA CYS A 67 -11.86 -9.92 -4.75
C CYS A 67 -12.92 -8.93 -4.33
N GLU A 68 -12.93 -7.76 -4.96
CA GLU A 68 -14.04 -6.82 -4.95
C GLU A 68 -15.13 -7.39 -5.88
N MET A 69 -16.18 -7.95 -5.28
CA MET A 69 -17.27 -8.62 -5.98
C MET A 69 -18.11 -7.63 -6.78
N SER A 70 -18.71 -8.11 -7.86
CA SER A 70 -19.69 -7.35 -8.63
C SER A 70 -20.90 -6.97 -7.75
N PRO A 71 -21.66 -5.90 -8.08
CA PRO A 71 -22.90 -5.59 -7.37
C PRO A 71 -23.90 -6.75 -7.34
N GLU A 72 -23.96 -7.54 -8.40
CA GLU A 72 -24.81 -8.74 -8.51
C GLU A 72 -24.39 -9.84 -7.53
N ASP A 73 -23.08 -9.94 -7.26
CA ASP A 73 -22.49 -10.86 -6.29
C ASP A 73 -22.29 -10.19 -4.90
N GLY A 74 -23.03 -9.11 -4.62
CA GLY A 74 -23.10 -8.47 -3.31
C GLY A 74 -22.16 -7.26 -3.11
N GLY A 75 -21.28 -6.95 -4.07
CA GLY A 75 -20.50 -5.70 -4.08
C GLY A 75 -19.41 -5.57 -3.01
N ARG A 76 -19.13 -6.64 -2.25
CA ARG A 76 -18.19 -6.63 -1.12
C ARG A 76 -16.80 -7.08 -1.55
N THR A 77 -15.77 -6.59 -0.89
CA THR A 77 -14.42 -7.18 -1.00
C THR A 77 -14.33 -8.38 -0.06
N VAL A 78 -13.96 -9.55 -0.59
CA VAL A 78 -13.78 -10.78 0.20
C VAL A 78 -12.44 -11.44 -0.09
N PRO A 79 -11.76 -12.03 0.91
CA PRO A 79 -10.51 -12.75 0.69
C PRO A 79 -10.73 -13.94 -0.26
N ILE A 80 -9.74 -14.20 -1.11
CA ILE A 80 -9.74 -15.35 -2.01
C ILE A 80 -9.01 -16.51 -1.33
N GLN A 81 -9.70 -17.65 -1.21
CA GLN A 81 -9.14 -18.90 -0.70
C GLN A 81 -9.10 -19.96 -1.80
N GLY A 82 -8.18 -20.91 -1.68
CA GLY A 82 -7.98 -21.97 -2.67
C GLY A 82 -7.02 -21.58 -3.79
N ASN A 83 -7.19 -22.16 -4.98
CA ASN A 83 -6.13 -22.24 -6.00
C ASN A 83 -6.06 -21.04 -6.97
N ALA A 84 -6.59 -19.89 -6.57
CA ALA A 84 -6.73 -18.71 -7.43
C ALA A 84 -5.43 -18.30 -8.13
N ARG A 85 -4.30 -18.34 -7.43
CA ARG A 85 -3.02 -17.87 -7.97
C ARG A 85 -2.38 -18.84 -8.98
N ARG A 86 -2.54 -20.16 -8.80
CA ARG A 86 -2.06 -21.13 -9.80
C ARG A 86 -2.81 -20.96 -11.12
N SER A 87 -4.06 -20.54 -11.05
CA SER A 87 -4.91 -20.33 -12.23
C SER A 87 -4.82 -18.90 -12.80
N ALA A 88 -4.47 -17.89 -12.00
CA ALA A 88 -4.35 -16.49 -12.40
C ALA A 88 -2.97 -16.06 -12.93
N GLY A 89 -1.89 -16.78 -12.57
CA GLY A 89 -0.51 -16.42 -12.96
C GLY A 89 0.13 -15.33 -12.10
N ASP A 90 1.30 -14.82 -12.53
CA ASP A 90 2.08 -13.79 -11.81
C ASP A 90 1.76 -12.34 -12.25
N ASP A 91 0.97 -12.14 -13.31
CA ASP A 91 0.68 -10.82 -13.90
C ASP A 91 -0.56 -10.13 -13.28
N ILE A 92 -0.78 -10.29 -11.98
CA ILE A 92 -1.90 -9.66 -11.28
C ILE A 92 -1.58 -8.19 -11.00
N VAL A 93 -2.44 -7.29 -11.46
CA VAL A 93 -2.38 -5.86 -11.17
C VAL A 93 -3.57 -5.50 -10.26
N SER A 94 -3.28 -5.11 -9.02
CA SER A 94 -4.30 -4.76 -8.02
C SER A 94 -5.23 -3.65 -8.51
N GLY A 95 -6.54 -3.86 -8.41
CA GLY A 95 -7.54 -2.90 -8.84
C GLY A 95 -7.70 -2.78 -10.37
N VAL A 96 -7.05 -3.66 -11.15
CA VAL A 96 -7.14 -3.70 -12.62
C VAL A 96 -7.49 -5.10 -13.11
N SER A 97 -6.73 -6.12 -12.69
CA SER A 97 -7.00 -7.50 -13.09
C SER A 97 -8.34 -7.97 -12.53
N THR A 98 -9.08 -8.71 -13.34
CA THR A 98 -10.31 -9.39 -12.92
C THR A 98 -10.14 -10.88 -12.92
N LEU A 99 -10.92 -11.54 -12.07
CA LEU A 99 -11.06 -12.98 -12.01
C LEU A 99 -12.53 -13.34 -12.20
N PHE A 100 -12.82 -14.40 -12.96
CA PHE A 100 -14.13 -15.04 -13.00
C PHE A 100 -13.98 -16.56 -12.94
N SER A 101 -14.84 -17.21 -12.16
CA SER A 101 -14.92 -18.67 -12.10
C SER A 101 -16.35 -19.10 -11.80
N PRO A 102 -17.06 -19.76 -12.72
CA PRO A 102 -18.42 -20.24 -12.48
C PRO A 102 -18.47 -21.36 -11.44
N GLU A 103 -17.35 -22.04 -11.18
CA GLU A 103 -17.23 -23.05 -10.13
C GLU A 103 -16.97 -22.47 -8.73
N ALA A 104 -16.58 -21.19 -8.62
CA ALA A 104 -16.28 -20.58 -7.34
C ALA A 104 -17.51 -20.57 -6.40
N LEU A 105 -17.22 -20.73 -5.12
CA LEU A 105 -18.20 -20.72 -4.04
C LEU A 105 -18.02 -19.42 -3.26
N LEU A 106 -18.98 -18.53 -3.39
CA LEU A 106 -19.01 -17.27 -2.68
C LEU A 106 -19.73 -17.47 -1.34
N TYR A 107 -18.97 -17.33 -0.27
CA TYR A 107 -19.47 -17.16 1.09
C TYR A 107 -19.47 -15.68 1.42
N PRO A 108 -20.24 -15.22 2.43
CA PRO A 108 -20.23 -13.80 2.74
C PRO A 108 -18.85 -13.31 3.21
N ASP A 109 -18.04 -14.16 3.84
CA ASP A 109 -16.70 -13.84 4.36
C ASP A 109 -15.54 -14.20 3.42
N ARG A 110 -15.77 -14.90 2.30
CA ARG A 110 -14.69 -15.40 1.42
C ARG A 110 -15.17 -15.87 0.06
N LEU A 111 -14.30 -15.78 -0.93
CA LEU A 111 -14.44 -16.47 -2.22
C LEU A 111 -13.57 -17.74 -2.21
N LEU A 112 -14.18 -18.92 -2.25
CA LEU A 112 -13.44 -20.17 -2.38
C LEU A 112 -13.38 -20.59 -3.85
N ILE A 113 -12.16 -20.74 -4.38
CA ILE A 113 -11.90 -21.27 -5.72
C ILE A 113 -11.40 -22.72 -5.57
N PRO A 114 -12.24 -23.73 -5.90
CA PRO A 114 -11.84 -25.13 -5.86
C PRO A 114 -10.58 -25.42 -6.69
N GLU A 115 -9.82 -26.44 -6.32
CA GLU A 115 -8.53 -26.75 -6.96
C GLU A 115 -8.63 -26.99 -8.48
N GLU A 116 -9.73 -27.60 -8.91
CA GLU A 116 -10.03 -27.96 -10.31
C GLU A 116 -10.92 -26.93 -11.03
N ALA A 117 -11.19 -25.78 -10.40
CA ALA A 117 -12.05 -24.76 -10.98
C ALA A 117 -11.37 -24.09 -12.19
N SER A 118 -12.19 -23.77 -13.20
CA SER A 118 -11.73 -22.93 -14.31
C SER A 118 -11.66 -21.48 -13.85
N VAL A 119 -10.63 -20.76 -14.27
CA VAL A 119 -10.46 -19.34 -13.95
C VAL A 119 -10.21 -18.57 -15.23
N GLU A 120 -11.05 -17.58 -15.47
CA GLU A 120 -10.91 -16.61 -16.55
C GLU A 120 -10.36 -15.31 -15.98
N MET A 121 -9.24 -14.87 -16.54
CA MET A 121 -8.61 -13.60 -16.19
C MET A 121 -8.98 -12.53 -17.19
N GLY A 122 -9.13 -11.30 -16.72
CA GLY A 122 -9.40 -10.14 -17.56
C GLY A 122 -8.82 -8.87 -16.94
N GLU A 123 -9.20 -7.73 -17.51
CA GLU A 123 -8.85 -6.41 -17.00
C GLU A 123 -10.09 -5.52 -17.01
N LEU A 124 -10.30 -4.80 -15.91
CA LEU A 124 -11.24 -3.70 -15.83
C LEU A 124 -10.43 -2.41 -15.74
N VAL A 125 -10.50 -1.60 -16.80
CA VAL A 125 -9.97 -0.23 -16.78
C VAL A 125 -11.00 0.64 -16.05
N ARG A 126 -10.94 0.67 -14.71
CA ARG A 126 -11.54 1.77 -13.93
C ARG A 126 -10.58 2.96 -13.95
N ALA A 127 -11.15 4.17 -13.88
CA ALA A 127 -10.35 5.35 -13.53
C ALA A 127 -9.63 5.03 -12.22
N GLN A 128 -8.30 5.21 -12.18
CA GLN A 128 -7.54 4.97 -10.97
C GLN A 128 -8.16 5.74 -9.81
N ASN A 129 -8.30 5.10 -8.64
CA ASN A 129 -8.85 5.74 -7.45
C ASN A 129 -7.95 6.83 -6.88
N ALA A 130 -6.79 7.09 -7.48
CA ALA A 130 -5.74 7.87 -6.87
C ALA A 130 -5.94 9.37 -7.12
N SER A 131 -6.50 10.09 -6.12
CA SER A 131 -6.25 11.53 -6.02
C SER A 131 -4.78 11.71 -5.65
N VAL A 132 -3.88 11.51 -6.62
CA VAL A 132 -2.44 11.77 -6.48
C VAL A 132 -2.13 13.27 -6.43
N GLU A 133 -3.12 14.10 -6.75
CA GLU A 133 -3.18 15.55 -6.57
C GLU A 133 -4.63 15.93 -6.20
N GLY A 134 -4.85 17.14 -5.69
CA GLY A 134 -6.15 17.67 -5.28
C GLY A 134 -6.57 17.26 -3.87
N ASP A 135 -7.89 17.34 -3.64
CA ASP A 135 -8.49 17.01 -2.35
C ASP A 135 -8.60 15.48 -2.16
N MET A 136 -7.80 14.96 -1.24
CA MET A 136 -7.90 13.60 -0.73
C MET A 136 -8.87 13.59 0.45
N LYS A 137 -10.14 13.29 0.19
CA LYS A 137 -11.12 13.11 1.26
C LYS A 137 -10.78 11.83 2.05
N ILE A 138 -11.03 11.84 3.36
CA ILE A 138 -10.87 10.65 4.22
C ILE A 138 -12.01 10.60 5.24
N LEU A 139 -12.60 9.42 5.40
CA LEU A 139 -13.44 9.07 6.56
C LEU A 139 -12.64 8.18 7.52
N ILE A 140 -12.69 8.49 8.80
CA ILE A 140 -12.11 7.67 9.87
C ILE A 140 -13.22 6.86 10.52
N VAL A 141 -13.05 5.55 10.56
CA VAL A 141 -13.96 4.63 11.21
C VAL A 141 -13.35 4.18 12.53
N ARG A 142 -13.92 4.67 13.63
CA ARG A 142 -13.56 4.27 14.98
C ARG A 142 -14.39 3.08 15.42
N VAL A 143 -13.77 1.92 15.59
CA VAL A 143 -14.51 0.69 15.93
C VAL A 143 -14.64 0.50 17.44
N VAL A 144 -15.85 0.09 17.85
CA VAL A 144 -16.18 -0.35 19.21
C VAL A 144 -16.72 -1.78 19.11
N ALA A 145 -16.02 -2.74 19.70
CA ALA A 145 -16.44 -4.13 19.80
C ALA A 145 -17.10 -4.41 21.16
N ARG A 146 -17.64 -5.63 21.34
CA ARG A 146 -18.31 -6.04 22.58
C ARG A 146 -17.40 -6.03 23.80
N ASP A 147 -16.11 -6.30 23.60
CA ASP A 147 -15.12 -6.54 24.66
C ASP A 147 -14.05 -5.44 24.77
N VAL A 148 -13.79 -4.70 23.70
CA VAL A 148 -12.80 -3.62 23.67
C VAL A 148 -13.17 -2.59 22.58
N ALA A 149 -12.70 -1.35 22.74
CA ALA A 149 -12.84 -0.29 21.76
C ALA A 149 -11.46 0.25 21.38
N VAL A 150 -11.37 0.95 20.24
CA VAL A 150 -10.21 1.77 19.93
C VAL A 150 -9.93 2.73 21.09
N SER A 151 -8.67 2.78 21.51
CA SER A 151 -8.20 3.50 22.69
C SER A 151 -8.34 5.02 22.57
N PHE A 152 -8.36 5.55 21.35
CA PHE A 152 -8.46 6.98 21.02
C PHE A 152 -9.90 7.44 20.84
N THR A 153 -10.16 8.69 21.16
CA THR A 153 -11.44 9.39 20.96
C THR A 153 -11.64 9.82 19.50
N GLU A 154 -12.86 10.26 19.14
CA GLU A 154 -13.12 10.85 17.83
C GLU A 154 -12.27 12.12 17.59
N GLU A 155 -12.01 12.91 18.65
CA GLU A 155 -11.20 14.13 18.55
C GLU A 155 -9.72 13.81 18.29
N GLU A 156 -9.14 12.87 19.06
CA GLU A 156 -7.73 12.46 18.90
C GLU A 156 -7.48 11.83 17.53
N LEU A 157 -8.39 10.99 17.02
CA LEU A 157 -8.27 10.42 15.68
C LEU A 157 -8.38 11.47 14.58
N SER A 158 -9.29 12.45 14.75
CA SER A 158 -9.40 13.57 13.81
C SER A 158 -8.15 14.44 13.83
N ASP A 159 -7.55 14.68 15.01
CA ASP A 159 -6.32 15.44 15.14
C ASP A 159 -5.13 14.74 14.48
N GLY A 160 -4.93 13.45 14.76
CA GLY A 160 -3.79 12.69 14.20
C GLY A 160 -3.81 12.51 12.68
N ILE A 161 -4.97 12.70 12.01
CA ILE A 161 -5.06 12.64 10.54
C ILE A 161 -5.16 14.03 9.91
N PHE A 162 -5.92 14.96 10.50
CA PHE A 162 -6.24 16.25 9.87
C PHE A 162 -5.64 17.46 10.58
N GLY A 163 -5.09 17.31 11.79
CA GLY A 163 -4.63 18.41 12.65
C GLY A 163 -5.77 19.27 13.18
N THR A 164 -6.98 18.71 13.31
CA THR A 164 -8.23 19.42 13.65
C THR A 164 -8.12 20.23 14.96
N PHE A 165 -7.31 19.78 15.91
CA PHE A 165 -7.15 20.33 17.25
C PHE A 165 -5.72 20.81 17.57
N GLY A 166 -4.87 20.93 16.55
CA GLY A 166 -3.58 21.60 16.64
C GLY A 166 -2.38 20.67 16.57
N ASP A 167 -2.56 19.38 16.29
CA ASP A 167 -1.46 18.53 15.86
C ASP A 167 -0.79 19.12 14.61
N SER A 168 0.53 19.24 14.68
CA SER A 168 1.38 19.83 13.65
C SER A 168 2.02 18.82 12.70
N VAL A 169 2.02 17.54 13.04
CA VAL A 169 2.60 16.44 12.25
C VAL A 169 1.61 15.29 12.15
N ASN A 170 0.64 15.45 11.25
CA ASN A 170 -0.40 14.47 10.93
C ASN A 170 -0.31 14.04 9.47
N LEU A 171 -1.17 13.09 9.08
CA LEU A 171 -1.29 12.67 7.68
C LEU A 171 -1.46 13.85 6.72
N LYS A 172 -2.34 14.81 7.06
CA LYS A 172 -2.62 15.97 6.22
C LYS A 172 -1.39 16.84 6.03
N SER A 173 -0.72 17.23 7.11
CA SER A 173 0.46 18.09 7.04
C SER A 173 1.60 17.40 6.28
N GLN A 174 1.77 16.09 6.44
CA GLN A 174 2.83 15.36 5.75
C GLN A 174 2.54 15.16 4.26
N TYR A 175 1.33 14.80 3.85
CA TYR A 175 0.99 14.77 2.42
C TYR A 175 1.10 16.16 1.78
N ASP A 176 0.62 17.22 2.44
CA ASP A 176 0.73 18.60 1.96
C ASP A 176 2.21 19.01 1.77
N SER A 177 3.03 18.79 2.80
CA SER A 177 4.45 19.16 2.78
C SER A 177 5.26 18.33 1.79
N CYS A 178 5.07 17.01 1.76
CA CYS A 178 5.79 16.09 0.85
C CYS A 178 5.37 16.21 -0.61
N SER A 179 4.20 16.79 -0.90
CA SER A 179 3.71 17.01 -2.26
C SER A 179 3.79 18.46 -2.70
N TYR A 180 4.27 19.37 -1.84
CA TYR A 180 4.30 20.81 -2.08
C TYR A 180 2.91 21.40 -2.39
N GLY A 181 1.92 21.03 -1.58
CA GLY A 181 0.54 21.51 -1.67
C GLY A 181 -0.27 20.91 -2.82
N LYS A 182 0.28 19.92 -3.53
CA LYS A 182 -0.44 19.21 -4.59
C LYS A 182 -1.51 18.30 -4.04
N VAL A 183 -1.34 17.74 -2.84
CA VAL A 183 -2.32 16.89 -2.16
C VAL A 183 -2.82 17.59 -0.91
N ASN A 184 -4.14 17.74 -0.79
CA ASN A 184 -4.79 18.29 0.38
C ASN A 184 -5.69 17.22 1.01
N VAL A 185 -5.26 16.64 2.12
CA VAL A 185 -6.09 15.70 2.87
C VAL A 185 -7.17 16.47 3.63
N ILE A 186 -8.43 16.08 3.47
CA ILE A 186 -9.57 16.74 4.10
C ILE A 186 -10.55 15.73 4.71
N PRO A 187 -11.22 16.07 5.82
CA PRO A 187 -12.22 15.19 6.41
C PRO A 187 -13.45 15.08 5.50
N VAL A 188 -14.10 13.91 5.53
CA VAL A 188 -15.50 13.82 5.11
C VAL A 188 -16.34 14.81 5.92
N ALA A 189 -17.20 15.55 5.21
CA ALA A 189 -18.04 16.57 5.82
C ALA A 189 -18.94 15.98 6.91
N ASP A 190 -19.22 16.79 7.93
CA ASP A 190 -20.11 16.42 9.02
C ASP A 190 -21.49 15.99 8.52
N GLN A 191 -22.03 14.96 9.16
CA GLN A 191 -23.33 14.37 8.84
C GLN A 191 -24.06 14.05 10.15
N ILE A 192 -25.38 14.16 10.11
CA ILE A 192 -26.22 13.83 11.27
C ILE A 192 -26.48 12.32 11.32
N GLU A 193 -26.81 11.72 10.17
CA GLU A 193 -27.12 10.29 10.04
C GLU A 193 -26.53 9.75 8.73
N PRO A 194 -25.57 8.82 8.78
CA PRO A 194 -24.81 8.42 9.99
C PRO A 194 -24.06 9.61 10.61
N LYS A 195 -23.89 9.62 11.93
CA LYS A 195 -23.19 10.72 12.62
C LYS A 195 -21.71 10.72 12.24
N VAL A 196 -21.31 11.70 11.44
CA VAL A 196 -19.91 12.01 11.12
C VAL A 196 -19.58 13.35 11.74
N THR A 197 -18.48 13.43 12.47
CA THR A 197 -18.00 14.69 13.08
C THR A 197 -16.50 14.80 12.87
N ASN A 198 -16.05 15.89 12.24
CA ASN A 198 -14.66 16.14 11.87
C ASN A 198 -14.02 14.95 11.13
N GLY A 199 -14.78 14.35 10.20
CA GLY A 199 -14.33 13.19 9.42
C GLY A 199 -14.33 11.86 10.17
N VAL A 200 -14.84 11.77 11.39
CA VAL A 200 -14.87 10.52 12.18
C VAL A 200 -16.29 10.01 12.37
N VAL A 201 -16.45 8.69 12.25
CA VAL A 201 -17.66 7.95 12.63
C VAL A 201 -17.31 6.82 13.60
N THR A 202 -18.05 6.72 14.70
CA THR A 202 -17.94 5.57 15.61
C THR A 202 -18.88 4.44 15.16
N MET A 203 -18.35 3.24 14.98
CA MET A 203 -19.09 2.03 14.60
C MET A 203 -19.06 0.99 15.71
N ASN A 204 -20.24 0.57 16.14
CA ASN A 204 -20.39 -0.54 17.08
C ASN A 204 -20.59 -1.84 16.29
N ILE A 205 -19.67 -2.79 16.46
CA ILE A 205 -19.76 -4.13 15.88
C ILE A 205 -20.16 -5.14 16.94
N ASP A 206 -21.03 -6.08 16.56
CA ASP A 206 -21.60 -7.06 17.49
C ASP A 206 -20.75 -8.34 17.59
N MET A 207 -19.44 -8.17 17.80
CA MET A 207 -18.47 -9.26 17.94
C MET A 207 -17.46 -8.99 19.05
N LYS A 208 -16.81 -10.05 19.54
CA LYS A 208 -15.58 -9.92 20.34
C LYS A 208 -14.38 -9.91 19.40
N VAL A 209 -13.40 -9.06 19.65
CA VAL A 209 -12.23 -8.91 18.77
C VAL A 209 -10.93 -9.44 19.38
N ASN A 210 -10.86 -9.61 20.71
CA ASN A 210 -9.67 -10.21 21.33
C ASN A 210 -9.47 -11.66 20.85
N GLY A 211 -8.30 -11.91 20.25
CA GLY A 211 -7.93 -13.19 19.65
C GLY A 211 -8.62 -13.49 18.32
N ALA A 212 -9.49 -12.60 17.82
CA ALA A 212 -10.11 -12.77 16.51
C ALA A 212 -9.09 -12.50 15.39
N ASP A 213 -9.23 -13.20 14.27
CA ASP A 213 -8.45 -12.92 13.08
C ASP A 213 -8.93 -11.61 12.42
N SER A 214 -7.99 -10.80 11.99
CA SER A 214 -8.22 -9.50 11.33
C SER A 214 -9.14 -9.61 10.12
N SER A 215 -9.14 -10.71 9.38
CA SER A 215 -10.07 -10.92 8.25
C SER A 215 -11.52 -11.04 8.69
N THR A 216 -11.76 -11.67 9.86
CA THR A 216 -13.11 -11.77 10.44
C THR A 216 -13.59 -10.41 10.95
N VAL A 217 -12.69 -9.63 11.54
CA VAL A 217 -12.99 -8.28 12.03
C VAL A 217 -13.23 -7.32 10.86
N GLU A 218 -12.39 -7.38 9.82
CA GLU A 218 -12.56 -6.62 8.58
C GLU A 218 -13.94 -6.85 7.99
N PHE A 219 -14.37 -8.11 7.86
CA PHE A 219 -15.70 -8.45 7.36
C PHE A 219 -16.81 -7.81 8.20
N ALA A 220 -16.76 -7.95 9.54
CA ALA A 220 -17.79 -7.41 10.43
C ALA A 220 -17.86 -5.87 10.40
N VAL A 221 -16.70 -5.21 10.34
CA VAL A 221 -16.62 -3.75 10.27
C VAL A 221 -17.14 -3.24 8.92
N LYS A 222 -16.80 -3.90 7.82
CA LYS A 222 -17.30 -3.53 6.49
C LYS A 222 -18.80 -3.82 6.33
N ASP A 223 -19.30 -4.93 6.87
CA ASP A 223 -20.73 -5.23 6.91
C ASP A 223 -21.47 -4.10 7.65
N LYS A 224 -20.97 -3.71 8.83
CA LYS A 224 -21.52 -2.59 9.58
C LYS A 224 -21.43 -1.26 8.84
N TYR A 225 -20.33 -1.00 8.14
CA TYR A 225 -20.14 0.19 7.30
C TYR A 225 -21.23 0.31 6.24
N TYR A 226 -21.53 -0.78 5.51
CA TYR A 226 -22.62 -0.79 4.52
C TYR A 226 -24.00 -0.67 5.16
N ASP A 227 -24.24 -1.33 6.29
CA ASP A 227 -25.51 -1.24 7.04
C ASP A 227 -25.81 0.17 7.54
N MET A 228 -24.77 0.98 7.77
CA MET A 228 -24.90 2.40 8.12
C MET A 228 -25.18 3.29 6.92
N GLY A 229 -25.28 2.74 5.71
CA GLY A 229 -25.62 3.44 4.48
C GLY A 229 -24.43 4.05 3.74
N PHE A 230 -23.20 3.74 4.16
CA PHE A 230 -22.02 4.14 3.40
C PHE A 230 -21.82 3.22 2.19
N SER A 231 -21.26 3.73 1.09
CA SER A 231 -20.90 2.96 -0.11
C SER A 231 -19.46 3.26 -0.55
N GLN A 232 -18.89 2.37 -1.36
CA GLN A 232 -17.58 2.59 -2.01
C GLN A 232 -17.78 3.23 -3.39
N PRO A 233 -17.04 4.28 -3.80
CA PRO A 233 -16.19 5.17 -3.00
C PRO A 233 -16.96 6.40 -2.46
N ASP A 234 -18.30 6.39 -2.51
CA ASP A 234 -19.14 7.59 -2.42
C ASP A 234 -18.99 8.39 -1.12
N VAL A 235 -18.56 7.76 -0.01
CA VAL A 235 -18.22 8.49 1.21
C VAL A 235 -16.71 8.54 1.37
N GLY A 236 -16.17 9.68 0.95
CA GLY A 236 -14.85 10.10 1.33
C GLY A 236 -13.72 9.70 0.42
N GLY A 237 -13.88 8.98 -0.69
CA GLY A 237 -12.74 8.63 -1.57
C GLY A 237 -11.80 7.60 -0.94
N TYR A 238 -11.39 7.78 0.32
CA TYR A 238 -10.65 6.85 1.15
C TYR A 238 -11.26 6.70 2.55
N VAL A 239 -11.04 5.56 3.17
CA VAL A 239 -11.51 5.21 4.51
C VAL A 239 -10.39 4.57 5.31
N VAL A 240 -10.16 5.12 6.50
CA VAL A 240 -9.20 4.64 7.49
C VAL A 240 -9.98 3.92 8.59
N PHE A 241 -9.80 2.62 8.72
CA PHE A 241 -10.43 1.80 9.76
C PHE A 241 -9.49 1.63 10.96
N CYS A 242 -9.85 2.25 12.08
CA CYS A 242 -9.17 2.03 13.36
C CYS A 242 -9.82 0.83 14.06
N ILE A 243 -9.06 -0.26 14.19
CA ILE A 243 -9.51 -1.51 14.78
C ILE A 243 -9.01 -1.60 16.22
N PRO A 244 -9.82 -2.05 17.20
CA PRO A 244 -9.35 -2.18 18.57
C PRO A 244 -8.20 -3.18 18.69
N SER A 245 -7.40 -3.02 19.75
CA SER A 245 -6.32 -3.94 20.07
C SER A 245 -6.83 -5.36 20.35
N GLY A 246 -5.89 -6.32 20.28
CA GLY A 246 -6.15 -7.74 20.57
C GLY A 246 -6.54 -8.58 19.35
N THR A 247 -6.68 -7.99 18.17
CA THR A 247 -6.84 -8.73 16.91
C THR A 247 -5.51 -9.32 16.42
N THR A 248 -5.57 -10.44 15.71
CA THR A 248 -4.39 -11.15 15.18
C THR A 248 -4.45 -11.29 13.66
N PHE A 249 -3.32 -11.53 13.01
CA PHE A 249 -3.24 -11.90 11.60
C PHE A 249 -2.63 -13.29 11.49
N GLY A 250 -3.48 -14.32 11.41
CA GLY A 250 -3.03 -15.72 11.39
C GLY A 250 -2.19 -16.14 12.59
N GLY A 251 -2.55 -15.62 13.77
CA GLY A 251 -1.85 -15.87 15.03
C GLY A 251 -0.69 -14.91 15.33
N ASP A 252 -0.27 -14.08 14.37
CA ASP A 252 0.74 -13.04 14.60
C ASP A 252 0.09 -11.69 14.95
N TYR A 253 0.85 -10.80 15.58
CA TYR A 253 0.45 -9.40 15.76
C TYR A 253 0.70 -8.61 14.48
N TRP A 254 -0.18 -7.65 14.21
CA TRP A 254 -0.16 -6.81 13.01
C TRP A 254 -0.29 -5.34 13.40
N ILE A 255 0.23 -4.46 12.56
CA ILE A 255 0.28 -3.02 12.83
C ILE A 255 -0.66 -2.22 11.90
N GLY A 256 -0.65 -2.59 10.62
CA GLY A 256 -1.42 -1.96 9.56
C GLY A 256 -1.58 -2.89 8.36
N TYR A 257 -2.61 -2.65 7.57
CA TYR A 257 -2.73 -3.21 6.24
C TYR A 257 -3.60 -2.36 5.33
N ALA A 258 -3.34 -2.45 4.04
CA ALA A 258 -4.12 -1.78 3.01
C ALA A 258 -4.24 -2.64 1.76
N TYR A 259 -5.23 -2.27 0.94
CA TYR A 259 -5.34 -2.80 -0.41
C TYR A 259 -4.67 -1.84 -1.39
N ILE A 260 -3.78 -2.37 -2.22
CA ILE A 260 -3.10 -1.57 -3.24
C ILE A 260 -4.13 -1.08 -4.27
N ASN A 261 -4.08 0.20 -4.62
CA ASN A 261 -5.01 0.82 -5.58
C ASN A 261 -6.47 0.59 -5.18
N SER A 262 -6.76 0.93 -3.93
CA SER A 262 -8.06 0.79 -3.30
C SER A 262 -8.35 2.00 -2.42
N TRP A 263 -9.53 2.02 -1.81
CA TRP A 263 -10.00 3.13 -0.98
C TRP A 263 -9.81 2.89 0.52
N GLU A 264 -9.35 1.72 0.95
CA GLU A 264 -9.42 1.32 2.36
C GLU A 264 -8.06 0.88 2.93
N SER A 265 -7.80 1.33 4.15
CA SER A 265 -6.67 0.92 5.00
C SER A 265 -7.16 0.67 6.43
N PHE A 266 -6.43 -0.18 7.14
CA PHE A 266 -6.79 -0.69 8.47
C PHE A 266 -5.59 -0.62 9.38
N TYR A 267 -5.80 -0.22 10.63
CA TYR A 267 -4.74 0.00 11.61
C TYR A 267 -5.13 -0.62 12.95
N ASN A 268 -4.14 -1.15 13.64
CA ASN A 268 -4.34 -1.77 14.95
C ASN A 268 -4.15 -0.73 16.06
N ASP A 269 -5.25 -0.31 16.67
CA ASP A 269 -5.32 0.59 17.82
C ASP A 269 -4.39 1.81 17.72
N ASP A 270 -3.28 1.84 18.46
CA ASP A 270 -2.28 2.91 18.48
C ASP A 270 -1.72 3.29 17.09
N TRP A 271 -1.61 2.32 16.19
CA TRP A 271 -1.13 2.57 14.83
C TRP A 271 -2.07 3.46 14.01
N CYS A 272 -3.29 3.73 14.50
CA CYS A 272 -4.19 4.67 13.85
C CYS A 272 -3.78 6.14 14.03
N THR A 273 -2.89 6.48 14.96
CA THR A 273 -2.43 7.88 15.15
C THR A 273 -1.02 8.14 14.62
N TYR A 274 -0.21 7.09 14.41
CA TYR A 274 1.17 7.27 13.99
C TYR A 274 1.29 7.68 12.51
N VAL A 275 1.80 8.90 12.26
CA VAL A 275 1.88 9.49 10.91
C VAL A 275 2.65 8.64 9.91
N SER A 276 3.68 7.92 10.34
CA SER A 276 4.52 7.11 9.45
C SER A 276 3.76 5.94 8.81
N ILE A 277 2.96 5.21 9.61
CA ILE A 277 2.14 4.10 9.09
C ILE A 277 0.92 4.63 8.35
N GLN A 278 0.34 5.76 8.76
CA GLN A 278 -0.77 6.38 8.02
C GLN A 278 -0.32 6.73 6.59
N MET A 279 0.84 7.39 6.45
CA MET A 279 1.47 7.67 5.16
C MET A 279 1.73 6.39 4.35
N HIS A 280 2.20 5.32 4.99
CA HIS A 280 2.51 4.03 4.36
C HIS A 280 1.26 3.36 3.77
N GLU A 281 0.24 3.16 4.58
CA GLU A 281 -0.97 2.42 4.20
C GLU A 281 -1.85 3.22 3.23
N VAL A 282 -1.96 4.54 3.41
CA VAL A 282 -2.59 5.41 2.39
C VAL A 282 -1.74 5.44 1.11
N GLY A 283 -0.41 5.29 1.22
CA GLY A 283 0.49 5.09 0.09
C GLY A 283 0.08 3.89 -0.77
N HIS A 284 -0.26 2.75 -0.14
CA HIS A 284 -0.81 1.60 -0.87
C HIS A 284 -2.13 1.92 -1.56
N ASN A 285 -3.03 2.65 -0.90
CA ASN A 285 -4.30 3.08 -1.50
C ASN A 285 -4.10 3.92 -2.78
N ILE A 286 -3.04 4.75 -2.84
CA ILE A 286 -2.63 5.50 -4.04
C ILE A 286 -1.64 4.74 -4.95
N ASN A 287 -1.73 3.39 -4.95
CA ASN A 287 -1.04 2.50 -5.89
C ASN A 287 0.48 2.33 -5.63
N LEU A 288 1.00 2.69 -4.45
CA LEU A 288 2.41 2.46 -4.12
C LEU A 288 2.65 1.06 -3.55
N ASP A 289 3.83 0.51 -3.83
CA ASP A 289 4.35 -0.73 -3.25
C ASP A 289 5.42 -0.41 -2.18
N HIS A 290 6.05 -1.42 -1.58
CA HIS A 290 7.13 -1.20 -0.62
C HIS A 290 8.40 -0.58 -1.21
N SER A 291 9.22 -0.03 -0.33
CA SER A 291 10.61 0.34 -0.56
C SER A 291 11.51 -0.52 0.33
N GLY A 292 12.28 -1.42 -0.27
CA GLY A 292 13.15 -2.35 0.44
C GLY A 292 14.63 -2.01 0.39
N GLN A 293 15.43 -2.78 1.12
CA GLN A 293 16.89 -2.76 1.06
C GLN A 293 17.45 -4.14 1.41
N GLY A 294 18.36 -4.65 0.56
CA GLY A 294 19.11 -5.87 0.85
C GLY A 294 18.23 -7.13 0.85
N GLY A 295 17.18 -7.14 0.02
CA GLY A 295 16.22 -8.25 -0.05
C GLY A 295 15.14 -8.28 1.04
N ASP A 296 15.11 -7.28 1.92
CA ASP A 296 14.02 -7.03 2.87
C ASP A 296 13.21 -5.82 2.38
N GLU A 297 11.91 -6.00 2.19
CA GLU A 297 11.03 -4.98 1.59
C GLU A 297 10.70 -3.81 2.52
N TYR A 298 11.03 -3.89 3.82
CA TYR A 298 10.80 -2.82 4.80
C TYR A 298 12.07 -2.13 5.27
N ASN A 299 13.23 -2.64 4.85
CA ASN A 299 14.50 -2.23 5.42
C ASN A 299 15.09 -0.95 4.77
N ASP A 300 14.30 -0.27 3.93
CA ASP A 300 14.61 1.09 3.48
C ASP A 300 14.02 2.10 4.46
N GLY A 301 14.82 2.57 5.40
CA GLY A 301 14.45 3.64 6.32
C GLY A 301 14.60 5.05 5.73
N SER A 302 14.80 5.18 4.41
CA SER A 302 14.99 6.48 3.76
C SER A 302 13.68 7.12 3.27
N GLY A 303 12.58 6.38 3.30
CA GLY A 303 11.24 6.91 3.08
C GLY A 303 10.14 6.03 3.64
N VAL A 304 8.92 6.57 3.72
CA VAL A 304 7.82 5.99 4.50
C VAL A 304 7.21 4.70 3.92
N MET A 305 7.45 4.38 2.64
CA MET A 305 7.04 3.07 2.07
C MET A 305 7.99 1.92 2.42
N GLY A 306 9.06 2.17 3.16
CA GLY A 306 9.92 1.12 3.72
C GLY A 306 9.56 0.89 5.18
N TYR A 307 10.37 1.36 6.11
CA TYR A 307 10.13 1.12 7.53
C TYR A 307 9.07 2.05 8.13
N SER A 308 8.19 1.51 8.97
CA SER A 308 7.17 2.26 9.74
C SER A 308 7.54 2.31 11.22
N TYR A 309 7.23 3.41 11.89
CA TYR A 309 7.68 3.72 13.25
C TYR A 309 6.48 3.85 14.20
N ALA A 310 6.57 3.22 15.37
CA ALA A 310 5.57 3.30 16.43
C ALA A 310 5.74 4.59 17.24
N GLU A 311 5.69 5.73 16.56
CA GLU A 311 5.92 7.04 17.15
C GLU A 311 4.85 8.03 16.66
N ASP A 312 4.33 8.83 17.57
CA ASP A 312 3.38 9.91 17.30
C ASP A 312 4.16 11.16 16.87
N ASP A 313 3.65 11.89 15.87
CA ASP A 313 4.25 13.11 15.31
C ASP A 313 5.69 12.97 14.74
N THR A 314 6.18 11.75 14.54
CA THR A 314 7.54 11.48 14.04
C THR A 314 7.63 10.07 13.42
N PRO A 315 8.55 9.82 12.48
CA PRO A 315 9.43 10.77 11.80
C PRO A 315 8.73 11.60 10.72
N VAL A 316 9.18 12.86 10.62
CA VAL A 316 8.89 13.76 9.49
C VAL A 316 9.69 13.28 8.27
N MET A 317 9.04 12.46 7.45
CA MET A 317 9.61 11.79 6.28
C MET A 317 8.63 11.80 5.11
N CYS A 318 9.17 11.60 3.90
CA CYS A 318 8.39 11.50 2.66
C CYS A 318 8.66 10.20 1.91
N PHE A 319 7.97 10.04 0.79
CA PHE A 319 8.26 9.02 -0.21
C PHE A 319 9.65 9.20 -0.85
N THR A 320 10.26 8.09 -1.28
CA THR A 320 11.52 8.10 -2.03
C THR A 320 11.28 8.36 -3.53
N ALA A 321 12.37 8.56 -4.29
CA ALA A 321 12.29 8.96 -5.69
C ALA A 321 11.44 8.09 -6.62
N PRO A 322 11.51 6.75 -6.56
CA PRO A 322 10.63 5.91 -7.37
C PRO A 322 9.15 6.15 -7.08
N LYS A 323 8.82 6.52 -5.83
CA LYS A 323 7.45 6.63 -5.33
C LYS A 323 6.82 7.98 -5.67
N TYR A 324 7.49 9.09 -5.36
CA TYR A 324 6.98 10.40 -5.78
C TYR A 324 7.02 10.62 -7.30
N TRP A 325 7.89 9.90 -8.02
CA TRP A 325 7.84 9.85 -9.49
C TRP A 325 6.59 9.11 -9.96
N GLN A 326 6.25 7.99 -9.32
CA GLN A 326 5.09 7.19 -9.71
C GLN A 326 3.77 7.95 -9.54
N VAL A 327 3.66 8.78 -8.49
CA VAL A 327 2.46 9.62 -8.24
C VAL A 327 2.54 11.01 -8.90
N GLY A 328 3.62 11.33 -9.62
CA GLY A 328 3.72 12.56 -10.43
C GLY A 328 4.02 13.86 -9.67
N TRP A 329 4.34 13.81 -8.37
CA TRP A 329 4.46 15.01 -7.53
C TRP A 329 5.54 16.00 -7.95
N TYR A 330 6.55 15.57 -8.71
CA TYR A 330 7.67 16.42 -9.11
C TYR A 330 8.00 16.31 -10.60
N ASP A 331 7.01 16.04 -11.45
CA ASP A 331 7.20 15.81 -12.89
C ASP A 331 7.94 16.95 -13.61
N ASP A 332 7.84 18.17 -13.11
CA ASP A 332 8.54 19.35 -13.63
C ASP A 332 10.01 19.48 -13.15
N ARG A 333 10.46 18.61 -12.23
CA ARG A 333 11.83 18.53 -11.71
C ARG A 333 12.37 17.10 -11.68
N ILE A 334 11.84 16.20 -12.51
CA ILE A 334 12.38 14.85 -12.72
C ILE A 334 12.94 14.72 -14.14
N ALA A 335 14.23 14.43 -14.26
CA ALA A 335 14.85 14.12 -15.54
C ALA A 335 14.75 12.63 -15.83
N THR A 336 14.35 12.25 -17.06
CA THR A 336 14.55 10.88 -17.56
C THR A 336 15.69 10.86 -18.57
N LEU A 337 16.76 10.14 -18.26
CA LEU A 337 17.98 10.14 -19.05
C LEU A 337 18.09 8.93 -19.98
N SER A 338 18.61 9.18 -21.18
CA SER A 338 18.96 8.16 -22.17
C SER A 338 20.46 8.10 -22.49
N THR A 339 21.28 8.97 -21.89
CA THR A 339 22.73 9.09 -22.10
C THR A 339 23.42 9.54 -20.81
N ALA A 340 24.75 9.64 -20.83
CA ALA A 340 25.52 10.19 -19.71
C ALA A 340 25.07 11.62 -19.38
N TRP A 341 24.96 11.91 -18.08
CA TRP A 341 24.47 13.19 -17.58
C TRP A 341 25.39 13.74 -16.49
N LYS A 342 25.48 15.06 -16.46
CA LYS A 342 26.10 15.84 -15.40
C LYS A 342 25.19 17.02 -15.12
N GLY A 343 24.82 17.19 -13.86
CA GLY A 343 24.01 18.32 -13.42
C GLY A 343 23.86 18.29 -11.91
N GLU A 344 22.90 19.07 -11.41
CA GLU A 344 22.66 19.25 -9.99
C GLU A 344 21.39 18.50 -9.57
N ILE A 345 21.49 17.79 -8.45
CA ILE A 345 20.35 17.16 -7.79
C ILE A 345 20.08 17.94 -6.51
N VAL A 346 18.87 18.45 -6.38
CA VAL A 346 18.35 19.15 -5.20
C VAL A 346 17.54 18.14 -4.39
N GLY A 347 17.56 18.23 -3.07
CA GLY A 347 16.70 17.36 -2.26
C GLY A 347 15.28 17.88 -2.25
N ILE A 348 14.31 17.00 -2.01
CA ILE A 348 12.89 17.40 -1.99
C ILE A 348 12.60 18.48 -0.94
N ALA A 349 13.38 18.58 0.15
CA ALA A 349 13.28 19.64 1.16
C ALA A 349 13.47 21.07 0.61
N GLU A 350 13.96 21.21 -0.62
CA GLU A 350 14.33 22.48 -1.25
C GLU A 350 13.80 22.54 -2.69
N TYR A 351 12.76 21.76 -3.03
CA TYR A 351 12.18 21.71 -4.38
C TYR A 351 11.66 23.08 -4.85
N ASP A 352 11.00 23.84 -3.97
CA ASP A 352 10.52 25.20 -4.23
C ASP A 352 11.63 26.22 -4.51
N LEU A 353 12.85 25.91 -4.09
CA LEU A 353 14.04 26.73 -4.34
C LEU A 353 14.78 26.29 -5.61
N SER A 354 14.33 25.23 -6.29
CA SER A 354 15.02 24.68 -7.46
C SER A 354 14.76 25.48 -8.74
N GLU A 355 15.84 25.75 -9.47
CA GLU A 355 15.83 26.47 -10.75
C GLU A 355 15.72 25.51 -11.95
N GLU A 356 15.52 26.08 -13.15
CA GLU A 356 15.51 25.30 -14.39
C GLU A 356 16.85 24.56 -14.57
N GLY A 357 16.77 23.26 -14.87
CA GLY A 357 17.94 22.40 -15.02
C GLY A 357 18.47 21.77 -13.73
N GLN A 358 17.91 22.13 -12.57
CA GLN A 358 18.06 21.39 -11.32
C GLN A 358 16.93 20.37 -11.18
N TYR A 359 17.23 19.19 -10.65
CA TYR A 359 16.25 18.09 -10.55
C TYR A 359 16.19 17.54 -9.14
N VAL A 360 14.99 17.16 -8.68
CA VAL A 360 14.85 16.46 -7.39
C VAL A 360 15.12 14.96 -7.50
N ALA A 361 14.88 14.42 -8.69
CA ALA A 361 15.33 13.08 -9.04
C ALA A 361 15.72 12.97 -10.50
N VAL A 362 16.56 11.97 -10.76
CA VAL A 362 16.98 11.57 -12.08
C VAL A 362 16.66 10.10 -12.26
N ARG A 363 15.81 9.78 -13.23
CA ARG A 363 15.50 8.42 -13.65
C ARG A 363 16.41 8.00 -14.80
N ILE A 364 17.10 6.87 -14.62
CA ILE A 364 17.87 6.19 -15.66
C ILE A 364 17.12 4.93 -16.04
N LYS A 365 16.65 4.86 -17.29
CA LYS A 365 15.99 3.64 -17.78
C LYS A 365 16.98 2.48 -17.79
N GLY A 366 16.58 1.31 -17.29
CA GLY A 366 17.44 0.13 -17.26
C GLY A 366 18.00 -0.21 -18.65
N SER A 367 17.14 -0.12 -19.67
CA SER A 367 17.51 -0.34 -21.07
C SER A 367 18.66 0.53 -21.56
N THR A 368 18.83 1.73 -20.99
CA THR A 368 19.91 2.66 -21.35
C THR A 368 21.28 2.20 -20.84
N VAL A 369 21.31 1.46 -19.73
CA VAL A 369 22.54 0.99 -19.08
C VAL A 369 22.70 -0.54 -19.18
N GLY A 370 21.89 -1.19 -20.02
CA GLY A 370 21.90 -2.66 -20.16
C GLY A 370 21.42 -3.41 -18.91
N ALA A 371 20.64 -2.75 -18.05
CA ALA A 371 20.02 -3.32 -16.86
C ALA A 371 18.55 -3.66 -17.08
N ARG A 372 18.01 -4.58 -16.27
CA ARG A 372 16.59 -4.94 -16.30
C ARG A 372 15.70 -3.94 -15.57
N ARG A 373 16.23 -3.29 -14.53
CA ARG A 373 15.53 -2.36 -13.65
C ARG A 373 15.89 -0.93 -13.99
N ASP A 374 14.94 -0.02 -13.78
CA ASP A 374 15.19 1.41 -13.80
C ASP A 374 15.86 1.84 -12.50
N TYR A 375 16.67 2.90 -12.58
CA TYR A 375 17.33 3.49 -11.42
C TYR A 375 16.85 4.92 -11.21
N PHE A 376 16.68 5.30 -9.94
CA PHE A 376 16.30 6.63 -9.52
C PHE A 376 17.40 7.18 -8.61
N ILE A 377 17.93 8.34 -8.96
CA ILE A 377 18.97 9.04 -8.20
C ILE A 377 18.33 10.28 -7.60
N SER A 378 18.43 10.44 -6.29
CA SER A 378 17.88 11.60 -5.57
C SER A 378 18.79 12.00 -4.41
N PHE A 379 18.58 13.19 -3.84
CA PHE A 379 19.34 13.65 -2.68
C PHE A 379 18.44 13.68 -1.43
N ASN A 380 18.75 12.85 -0.45
CA ASN A 380 17.99 12.76 0.81
C ASN A 380 18.40 13.89 1.76
N ARG A 381 18.05 15.13 1.39
CA ARG A 381 18.43 16.35 2.10
C ARG A 381 17.62 16.53 3.38
N MET A 382 18.17 16.10 4.50
CA MET A 382 17.58 16.35 5.82
C MET A 382 17.79 17.82 6.20
N LYS A 383 16.70 18.55 6.39
CA LYS A 383 16.72 19.98 6.72
C LYS A 383 15.62 20.30 7.73
N ASP A 384 15.98 20.95 8.82
CA ASP A 384 15.05 21.34 9.88
C ASP A 384 13.91 22.21 9.32
N GLY A 385 12.69 21.96 9.81
CA GLY A 385 11.49 22.71 9.39
C GLY A 385 11.02 22.41 7.96
N THR A 386 11.38 21.25 7.40
CA THR A 386 10.94 20.80 6.07
C THR A 386 10.27 19.43 6.13
N CYS A 387 9.69 18.99 5.01
CA CYS A 387 8.95 17.73 4.86
C CYS A 387 9.75 16.46 5.20
N ILE A 388 11.07 16.55 5.32
CA ILE A 388 11.99 15.43 5.56
C ILE A 388 13.02 15.76 6.65
N SER A 389 12.60 16.56 7.64
CA SER A 389 13.47 16.99 8.74
C SER A 389 13.89 15.87 9.68
N ASP A 390 13.30 14.67 9.57
CA ASP A 390 13.60 13.55 10.47
C ASP A 390 13.82 12.22 9.74
N THR A 391 14.40 12.27 8.53
CA THR A 391 14.77 11.03 7.81
C THR A 391 15.72 10.16 8.61
N ARG A 392 15.32 8.90 8.82
CA ARG A 392 16.03 7.96 9.70
C ARG A 392 17.21 7.26 9.02
N GLU A 393 17.14 7.03 7.71
CA GLU A 393 18.25 6.44 6.96
C GLU A 393 18.90 7.40 5.96
N SER A 394 20.23 7.36 5.92
CA SER A 394 21.04 8.05 4.91
C SER A 394 20.75 9.56 4.75
N PRO A 395 20.64 10.34 5.86
CA PRO A 395 20.46 11.78 5.77
C PRO A 395 21.65 12.44 5.07
N ASN A 396 21.37 13.44 4.25
CA ASN A 396 22.33 14.22 3.47
C ASN A 396 23.22 13.34 2.56
N LYS A 397 22.63 12.31 1.95
CA LYS A 397 23.28 11.45 0.96
C LYS A 397 22.50 11.40 -0.34
N VAL A 398 23.22 11.19 -1.44
CA VAL A 398 22.64 10.80 -2.73
C VAL A 398 22.22 9.34 -2.63
N LEU A 399 20.93 9.07 -2.83
CA LEU A 399 20.35 7.74 -2.85
C LEU A 399 20.22 7.25 -4.28
N ILE A 400 20.43 5.95 -4.46
CA ILE A 400 20.14 5.23 -5.69
C ILE A 400 19.16 4.13 -5.35
N HIS A 401 17.96 4.24 -5.89
CA HIS A 401 16.94 3.20 -5.82
C HIS A 401 16.81 2.48 -7.16
N SER A 402 16.47 1.20 -7.14
CA SER A 402 16.13 0.42 -8.34
C SER A 402 14.69 -0.06 -8.29
N ARG A 403 14.00 -0.11 -9.44
CA ARG A 403 12.60 -0.53 -9.54
C ARG A 403 12.36 -1.21 -10.89
N GLU A 404 11.41 -2.14 -10.95
CA GLU A 404 11.00 -2.70 -12.25
C GLU A 404 10.50 -1.58 -13.19
N PRO A 405 10.78 -1.67 -14.51
CA PRO A 405 10.33 -0.67 -15.46
C PRO A 405 8.80 -0.61 -15.54
N GLY A 406 8.27 0.57 -15.89
CA GLY A 406 6.83 0.81 -16.04
C GLY A 406 6.31 1.83 -15.05
N THR A 407 5.02 2.20 -15.19
CA THR A 407 4.35 3.23 -14.39
C THR A 407 3.40 2.66 -13.35
N GLY A 408 3.11 1.35 -13.38
CA GLY A 408 2.24 0.67 -12.42
C GLY A 408 2.92 0.39 -11.07
N VAL A 409 2.25 -0.32 -10.17
CA VAL A 409 2.77 -0.74 -8.86
C VAL A 409 4.10 -1.48 -9.02
N ALA A 410 5.12 -1.11 -8.24
CA ALA A 410 6.32 -1.94 -8.10
C ALA A 410 7.15 -1.58 -6.87
N LEU A 411 7.67 -2.62 -6.22
CA LEU A 411 8.69 -2.53 -5.19
C LEU A 411 9.93 -1.79 -5.71
N SER A 412 10.40 -0.83 -4.92
CA SER A 412 11.71 -0.21 -5.13
C SER A 412 12.71 -0.73 -4.11
N GLU A 413 13.99 -0.76 -4.47
CA GLU A 413 15.05 -1.20 -3.57
C GLU A 413 16.14 -0.13 -3.48
N LEU A 414 16.51 0.31 -2.28
CA LEU A 414 17.69 1.13 -2.04
C LEU A 414 18.95 0.30 -2.30
N VAL A 415 19.68 0.63 -3.37
CA VAL A 415 20.87 -0.13 -3.80
C VAL A 415 22.18 0.57 -3.42
N ALA A 416 22.15 1.87 -3.17
CA ALA A 416 23.31 2.61 -2.68
C ALA A 416 22.94 3.95 -2.05
N ALA A 417 23.73 4.37 -1.05
CA ALA A 417 23.74 5.72 -0.53
C ALA A 417 25.18 6.28 -0.54
N LYS A 418 25.39 7.46 -1.13
CA LYS A 418 26.71 8.08 -1.31
C LYS A 418 26.72 9.50 -0.73
N LYS A 419 27.82 9.91 -0.10
CA LYS A 419 27.99 11.32 0.27
C LYS A 419 28.08 12.18 -1.00
N SER A 420 27.40 13.32 -1.03
CA SER A 420 27.64 14.34 -2.05
C SER A 420 29.07 14.89 -1.89
N ARG A 421 29.72 15.23 -3.01
CA ARG A 421 31.09 15.78 -3.03
C ARG A 421 31.05 17.28 -3.17
#